data_AF-A0A370QRA0-F1
#
_entry.id   AF-A0A370QRA0-F1
#
_cell.length_a   1.000
_cell.length_b   1.000
_cell.length_c   1.000
_cell.angle_alpha   90.00
_cell.angle_beta   90.00
_cell.angle_gamma   90.00
#
_symmetry.space_group_name_H-M   'P 1'
#
loop_
_entity.id
_entity.type
_entity.pdbx_description
1 polymer ?
#
loop_
_entity_poly.entity_id
_entity_poly.type
_entity_poly.pdbx_seq_one_letter_code
_entity_poly.pdbx_strand_id
1 'polypeptide(L)'
;MLNGMLSFDKLITPKIMVFIYWLSIVFTVLGVFISLFAGEGFTFLKLIMSIVSLIVSLIFIRVFFEIIIIAFKNNEYLRRMTEVLENKNQ
;
A
#
# COMPACT_ATOMS: atom_id res chain seq x y z
N MET A 1 21.38 -8.32 -21.05
CA MET A 1 19.92 -8.28 -21.29
C MET A 1 19.08 -7.92 -20.03
N LEU A 2 19.70 -7.44 -18.94
CA LEU A 2 18.99 -7.06 -17.70
C LEU A 2 18.90 -5.54 -17.45
N ASN A 3 19.54 -4.71 -18.28
CA ASN A 3 19.71 -3.27 -18.01
C ASN A 3 18.63 -2.35 -18.61
N GLY A 4 17.53 -2.91 -19.15
CA GLY A 4 16.44 -2.12 -19.75
C GLY A 4 15.16 -2.06 -18.92
N MET A 5 15.01 -2.90 -17.88
CA MET A 5 13.80 -2.92 -17.05
C MET A 5 13.80 -1.89 -15.91
N LEU A 6 14.90 -1.16 -15.73
CA LEU A 6 15.04 -0.09 -14.74
C LEU A 6 15.00 1.31 -15.39
N SER A 7 14.45 1.45 -16.59
CA SER A 7 14.08 2.77 -17.11
C SER A 7 12.90 3.29 -16.29
N PHE A 8 13.20 4.16 -15.33
CA PHE A 8 12.29 5.00 -14.53
C PHE A 8 11.39 5.95 -15.37
N ASP A 9 11.24 5.69 -16.67
CA ASP A 9 10.46 6.51 -17.60
C ASP A 9 8.95 6.28 -17.49
N LYS A 10 8.53 5.09 -17.08
CA LYS A 10 7.13 4.83 -16.74
C LYS A 10 7.02 4.82 -15.23
N LEU A 11 6.20 5.73 -14.70
CA LEU A 11 5.67 5.73 -13.34
C LEU A 11 4.91 4.41 -13.09
N ILE A 12 5.63 3.31 -12.89
CA ILE A 12 5.08 2.01 -12.50
C ILE A 12 4.68 2.05 -11.01
N THR A 13 5.26 2.99 -10.25
CA THR A 13 5.12 3.12 -8.80
C THR A 13 3.68 3.23 -8.29
N PRO A 14 2.75 3.98 -8.94
CA PRO A 14 1.35 4.00 -8.50
C PRO A 14 0.64 2.65 -8.72
N LYS A 15 0.92 1.96 -9.84
CA LYS A 15 0.30 0.66 -10.16
C LYS A 15 0.82 -0.45 -9.26
N ILE A 16 2.12 -0.47 -8.96
CA ILE A 16 2.72 -1.45 -8.05
C ILE A 16 2.15 -1.28 -6.63
N MET A 17 1.89 -0.04 -6.21
CA MET A 17 1.31 0.27 -4.90
C MET A 17 -0.09 -0.31 -4.72
N VAL A 18 -0.95 -0.24 -5.75
CA VAL A 18 -2.29 -0.84 -5.69
C VAL A 18 -2.22 -2.36 -5.56
N PHE A 19 -1.25 -3.00 -6.21
CA PHE A 19 -1.02 -4.45 -6.06
C PHE A 19 -0.59 -4.81 -4.63
N ILE A 20 0.36 -4.08 -4.07
CA ILE A 20 0.83 -4.30 -2.69
C ILE A 20 -0.31 -4.03 -1.69
N TYR A 21 -1.14 -3.02 -1.91
CA TYR A 21 -2.32 -2.74 -1.06
C TYR A 21 -3.25 -3.95 -0.95
N TRP A 22 -3.62 -4.55 -2.09
CA TRP A 22 -4.45 -5.76 -2.12
C TRP A 22 -3.75 -6.93 -1.43
N LEU A 23 -2.46 -7.10 -1.68
CA LEU A 23 -1.66 -8.15 -1.05
C LEU A 23 -1.60 -8.00 0.47
N SER A 24 -1.42 -6.77 0.99
CA SER A 24 -1.43 -6.47 2.42
C SER A 24 -2.77 -6.82 3.06
N ILE A 25 -3.91 -6.53 2.41
CA ILE A 25 -5.22 -6.93 2.92
C ILE A 25 -5.35 -8.44 3.02
N VAL A 26 -4.94 -9.17 1.97
CA VAL A 26 -4.96 -10.64 1.97
C VAL A 26 -4.13 -11.19 3.12
N PHE A 27 -2.91 -10.69 3.32
CA PHE A 27 -2.06 -11.10 4.43
C PHE A 27 -2.65 -10.76 5.81
N THR A 28 -3.28 -9.61 5.98
CA THR A 28 -3.94 -9.24 7.23
C THR A 28 -5.10 -10.18 7.55
N VAL A 29 -5.95 -10.47 6.56
CA VAL A 29 -7.08 -11.41 6.74
C VAL A 29 -6.58 -12.80 7.09
N LEU A 30 -5.57 -13.30 6.37
CA LEU A 30 -4.94 -14.59 6.65
C LEU A 30 -4.27 -14.63 8.03
N GLY A 31 -3.56 -13.57 8.42
CA GLY A 31 -2.89 -13.46 9.71
C GLY A 31 -3.88 -13.49 10.87
N VAL A 32 -4.98 -12.75 10.76
CA VAL A 32 -6.06 -12.79 11.75
C VAL A 32 -6.71 -14.18 11.79
N PHE A 33 -6.97 -14.78 10.63
CA PHE A 33 -7.54 -16.12 10.55
C PHE A 33 -6.65 -17.16 11.25
N ILE A 34 -5.35 -17.17 10.97
CA ILE A 34 -4.38 -18.07 11.62
C ILE A 34 -4.31 -17.79 13.13
N SER A 35 -4.37 -16.53 13.55
CA SER A 35 -4.32 -16.16 14.97
C SER A 35 -5.49 -16.71 15.80
N LEU A 36 -6.65 -16.99 15.16
CA LEU A 36 -7.80 -17.61 15.82
C LEU A 36 -7.55 -19.09 16.16
N PHE A 37 -6.72 -19.78 15.38
CA PHE A 37 -6.37 -21.20 15.59
C PHE A 37 -5.02 -21.38 16.28
N ALA A 38 -4.25 -20.31 16.48
CA ALA A 38 -2.95 -20.36 17.14
C ALA A 38 -3.07 -20.36 18.68
N GLY A 39 -2.33 -21.26 19.33
CA GLY A 39 -2.20 -21.36 20.79
C GLY A 39 -3.27 -22.19 21.49
N GLU A 40 -3.29 -22.13 22.82
CA GLU A 40 -4.20 -22.94 23.64
C GLU A 40 -5.63 -22.40 23.57
N GLY A 41 -6.49 -23.12 22.83
CA GLY A 41 -7.95 -22.97 22.84
C GLY A 41 -8.55 -21.74 22.14
N PHE A 42 -9.77 -21.93 21.63
CA PHE A 42 -10.62 -20.85 21.14
C PHE A 42 -11.38 -20.22 22.31
N THR A 43 -11.03 -18.99 22.67
CA THR A 43 -11.67 -18.24 23.75
C THR A 43 -12.46 -17.07 23.19
N PHE A 44 -13.61 -16.75 23.80
CA PHE A 44 -14.44 -15.61 23.41
C PHE A 44 -13.65 -14.28 23.36
N LEU A 45 -12.71 -14.09 24.30
CA LEU A 45 -11.83 -12.91 24.33
C LEU A 45 -10.92 -12.84 23.08
N LYS A 46 -10.39 -13.96 22.59
CA LYS A 46 -9.56 -14.00 21.37
C LYS A 46 -10.37 -13.62 20.14
N LEU A 47 -11.64 -14.04 20.06
CA LEU A 47 -12.52 -13.66 18.95
C LEU A 47 -12.75 -12.14 18.91
N ILE A 48 -13.06 -11.53 20.06
CA ILE A 48 -13.25 -10.06 20.14
C ILE A 48 -11.95 -9.33 19.75
N MET A 49 -10.81 -9.74 20.33
CA MET A 49 -9.51 -9.12 20.03
C MET A 49 -9.14 -9.24 18.55
N SER A 50 -9.47 -10.37 17.92
CA SER A 50 -9.20 -10.61 16.49
C SER A 50 -10.07 -9.74 15.58
N ILE A 51 -11.33 -9.50 15.95
CA ILE A 51 -12.22 -8.59 15.19
C ILE A 51 -11.73 -7.16 15.32
N VAL A 52 -11.39 -6.72 16.54
CA VAL A 52 -10.87 -5.38 16.79
C VAL A 52 -9.54 -5.18 16.05
N SER A 53 -8.61 -6.15 16.12
CA SER A 53 -7.33 -6.06 15.43
C SER A 53 -7.46 -6.04 13.91
N LEU A 54 -8.42 -6.78 13.34
CA LEU A 54 -8.73 -6.76 11.91
C LEU A 54 -9.22 -5.38 11.47
N ILE A 55 -10.19 -4.80 12.20
CA ILE A 55 -10.73 -3.47 11.88
C ILE A 55 -9.64 -2.40 11.94
N VAL A 56 -8.85 -2.38 13.03
CA VAL A 56 -7.76 -1.42 13.21
C VAL A 56 -6.71 -1.57 12.11
N SER A 57 -6.34 -2.81 11.77
CA SER A 57 -5.35 -3.09 10.73
C SER A 57 -5.85 -2.69 9.33
N LEU A 58 -7.12 -2.91 9.01
CA LEU A 58 -7.72 -2.49 7.75
C LEU A 58 -7.75 -0.96 7.60
N ILE A 59 -8.10 -0.25 8.67
CA ILE A 59 -8.06 1.23 8.69
C ILE A 59 -6.63 1.72 8.54
N PHE A 60 -5.69 1.12 9.27
CA PHE A 60 -4.27 1.47 9.19
C PHE A 60 -3.73 1.30 7.76
N ILE A 61 -4.00 0.16 7.11
CA ILE A 61 -3.59 -0.11 5.73
C ILE A 61 -4.19 0.93 4.78
N ARG A 62 -5.48 1.26 4.91
CA ARG A 62 -6.12 2.30 4.07
C ARG A 62 -5.38 3.62 4.15
N VAL A 63 -5.21 4.15 5.37
CA VAL A 63 -4.59 5.46 5.59
C VAL A 63 -3.12 5.45 5.17
N PHE A 64 -2.37 4.41 5.52
CA PHE A 64 -0.95 4.32 5.21
C PHE A 64 -0.69 4.30 3.70
N PHE A 65 -1.44 3.49 2.94
CA PHE A 65 -1.29 3.42 1.49
C PHE A 65 -1.79 4.68 0.78
N GLU A 66 -2.85 5.33 1.28
CA GLU A 66 -3.33 6.61 0.73
C GLU A 66 -2.24 7.70 0.81
N ILE A 67 -1.58 7.84 1.96
CA ILE A 67 -0.52 8.84 2.14
C ILE A 67 0.65 8.58 1.18
N ILE A 68 1.07 7.32 1.02
CA ILE A 68 2.16 6.97 0.09
C ILE A 68 1.77 7.27 -1.36
N ILE A 69 0.55 6.90 -1.79
CA ILE A 69 0.07 7.19 -3.15
C ILE A 69 0.02 8.70 -3.39
N ILE A 70 -0.49 9.47 -2.41
CA ILE A 70 -0.53 10.93 -2.49
C ILE A 70 0.87 11.52 -2.63
N ALA A 71 1.86 11.02 -1.88
CA ALA A 71 3.24 11.46 -1.99
C ALA A 71 3.82 11.20 -3.40
N PHE A 72 3.57 10.03 -3.98
CA PHE A 72 4.00 9.74 -5.35
C PHE A 72 3.31 10.63 -6.38
N LYS A 73 2.00 10.88 -6.23
CA LYS A 73 1.28 11.81 -7.10
C LYS A 73 1.85 13.23 -6.99
N ASN A 74 2.19 13.69 -5.79
CA ASN A 74 2.80 15.00 -5.58
C ASN A 74 4.13 15.13 -6.32
N ASN A 75 4.99 14.11 -6.27
CA ASN A 75 6.26 14.09 -6.99
C ASN A 75 6.05 14.12 -8.52
N GLU A 76 5.02 13.42 -9.02
CA GLU A 76 4.66 13.47 -10.44
C GLU A 76 4.16 14.87 -10.86
N TYR A 77 3.35 15.54 -10.03
CA TYR A 77 2.90 16.90 -10.30
C TYR A 77 4.05 17.90 -10.37
N LEU A 78 5.02 17.82 -9.45
CA LEU A 78 6.21 18.69 -9.47
C LEU A 78 7.01 18.50 -10.76
N ARG A 79 7.22 17.25 -11.19
CA ARG A 79 7.93 16.97 -12.46
C ARG A 79 7.22 17.60 -13.66
N ARG A 80 5.89 17.46 -13.75
CA ARG A 80 5.10 18.07 -14.82
C ARG A 80 5.16 19.60 -14.81
N MET A 81 5.21 20.23 -13.64
CA MET A 81 5.35 21.69 -13.56
C MET A 81 6.71 22.15 -14.11
N THR A 82 7.79 21.44 -13.80
CA THR A 82 9.13 21.73 -14.35
C THR A 82 9.13 21.61 -15.87
N GLU A 83 8.57 20.54 -16.43
CA GLU A 83 8.47 20.32 -17.88
C GLU A 83 7.66 21.44 -18.59
N VAL A 84 6.59 21.94 -17.97
CA VAL A 84 5.78 23.05 -18.51
C VAL A 84 6.53 24.39 -18.47
N LEU A 85 7.31 24.64 -17.42
CA LEU A 85 8.11 25.86 -17.30
C LEU A 85 9.27 25.88 -18.31
N GLU A 86 9.90 24.73 -18.56
CA GLU A 86 10.99 24.61 -19.52
C GLU A 86 10.51 24.87 -20.96
N ASN A 87 9.36 24.32 -21.33
CA ASN A 87 8.72 24.57 -22.64
C ASN A 87 8.23 26.02 -22.83
N LYS A 88 8.04 26.81 -21.77
CA LYS A 88 7.69 28.23 -21.87
C LYS A 88 8.89 29.15 -22.05
N ASN A 89 10.09 28.68 -21.70
CA ASN A 89 11.34 29.44 -21.77
C ASN A 89 12.17 29.13 -23.02
N GLN A 90 11.71 28.18 -23.85
CA GLN A 90 12.18 27.95 -25.23
C GLN A 90 11.21 28.59 -26.23
#